data_AF-A0A927VTF6-F1
#
_entry.id   AF-A0A927VTF6-F1
#
_cell.length_a   1.000
_cell.length_b   1.000
_cell.length_c   1.000
_cell.angle_alpha   90.00
_cell.angle_beta   90.00
_cell.angle_gamma   90.00
#
_symmetry.space_group_name_H-M   'P 1'
#
loop_
_entity.id
_entity.type
_entity.pdbx_description
1 polymer ?
#
loop_
_entity_poly.entity_id
_entity_poly.type
_entity_poly.pdbx_seq_one_letter_code
_entity_poly.pdbx_strand_id
1 'polypeptide(L)'
;MKMMTDVETGAKVIMKKNANNGIYDFHFQPPKPDGICYERTCMEYHEAIRQVRSVLEEEKRTAEIALSKIESSDGQEYLRLQIKDVQDEAKVCLQKMADLIVSEGITANCSELSELTDHISNISVEVEQIKIAFSENNPWIRLFLEYDNQHDLTRAYLKQFADHVYIRRFEKISLMIREKEWKDRIPANWYREEQNGTSQ
;
A
#
# COMPACT_ATOMS: atom_id res chain seq x y z
N MET A 1 -16.79 8.91 -10.77
CA MET A 1 -16.64 8.55 -9.34
C MET A 1 -18.03 8.39 -8.70
N LYS A 2 -18.48 7.17 -8.34
CA LYS A 2 -19.85 6.90 -7.80
C LYS A 2 -19.85 6.13 -6.47
N MET A 3 -18.68 5.89 -5.89
CA MET A 3 -18.52 5.07 -4.70
C MET A 3 -17.54 5.80 -3.80
N MET A 4 -18.08 6.79 -3.10
CA MET A 4 -17.36 7.56 -2.10
C MET A 4 -18.12 7.43 -0.80
N THR A 5 -17.40 7.26 0.30
CA THR A 5 -18.00 7.08 1.63
C THR A 5 -17.39 8.08 2.59
N ASP A 6 -18.20 8.62 3.48
CA ASP A 6 -17.69 9.46 4.56
C ASP A 6 -16.93 8.62 5.59
N VAL A 7 -15.75 9.10 5.99
CA VAL A 7 -14.85 8.39 6.92
C VAL A 7 -15.48 8.22 8.30
N GLU A 8 -16.19 9.24 8.79
CA GLU A 8 -16.63 9.28 10.19
C GLU A 8 -17.93 8.51 10.40
N THR A 9 -18.82 8.55 9.40
CA THR A 9 -20.17 7.99 9.52
C THR A 9 -20.37 6.71 8.71
N GLY A 10 -19.45 6.38 7.80
CA GLY A 10 -19.62 5.26 6.87
C GLY A 10 -20.75 5.49 5.86
N ALA A 11 -21.32 6.70 5.80
CA ALA A 11 -22.45 7.01 4.95
C ALA A 11 -22.00 7.20 3.49
N LYS A 12 -22.84 6.70 2.58
CA LYS A 12 -22.58 6.83 1.13
C LYS A 12 -22.71 8.27 0.69
N VAL A 13 -21.84 8.66 -0.24
CA VAL A 13 -21.84 9.97 -0.87
C VAL A 13 -22.18 9.83 -2.34
N ILE A 14 -23.19 10.57 -2.77
CA ILE A 14 -23.74 10.54 -4.12
C ILE A 14 -23.50 11.87 -4.84
N MET A 15 -23.27 11.77 -6.14
CA MET A 15 -23.12 12.92 -7.02
C MET A 15 -24.50 13.39 -7.46
N LYS A 16 -24.81 14.68 -7.27
CA LYS A 16 -26.03 15.33 -7.74
C LYS A 16 -25.67 16.58 -8.53
N LYS A 17 -26.44 16.88 -9.56
CA LYS A 17 -26.32 18.15 -10.27
C LYS A 17 -26.96 19.24 -9.41
N ASN A 18 -26.20 20.27 -9.09
CA ASN A 18 -26.67 21.43 -8.38
C ASN A 18 -27.56 22.27 -9.31
N ALA A 19 -28.77 22.58 -8.84
CA ALA A 19 -29.77 23.28 -9.64
C ALA A 19 -29.40 24.73 -9.95
N ASN A 20 -28.54 25.35 -9.12
CA ASN A 20 -28.26 26.78 -9.19
C ASN A 20 -27.12 27.12 -10.17
N ASN A 21 -26.07 26.30 -10.22
CA ASN A 21 -24.89 26.53 -11.06
C ASN A 21 -24.72 25.45 -12.15
N GLY A 22 -25.52 24.39 -12.14
CA GLY A 22 -25.43 23.28 -13.08
C GLY A 22 -24.20 22.37 -12.89
N ILE A 23 -23.39 22.60 -11.86
CA ILE A 23 -22.18 21.84 -11.53
C ILE A 23 -22.60 20.58 -10.75
N TYR A 24 -21.78 19.53 -10.80
CA TYR A 24 -22.01 18.34 -9.99
C TYR A 24 -21.34 18.48 -8.63
N ASP A 25 -22.09 18.16 -7.57
CA ASP A 25 -21.63 18.19 -6.18
C ASP A 25 -21.83 16.82 -5.55
N PHE A 26 -20.95 16.49 -4.60
CA PHE A 26 -21.02 15.29 -3.79
C PHE A 26 -21.73 15.59 -2.47
N HIS A 27 -22.80 14.85 -2.18
CA HIS A 27 -23.62 15.00 -0.97
C HIS A 27 -23.86 13.65 -0.31
N PHE A 28 -24.21 13.65 0.97
CA PHE A 28 -24.74 12.45 1.61
C PHE A 28 -25.94 11.88 0.85
N GLN A 29 -25.94 10.56 0.72
CA GLN A 29 -27.12 9.82 0.33
C GLN A 29 -28.16 9.91 1.46
N PRO A 30 -29.41 10.34 1.17
CA PRO A 30 -30.46 10.35 2.19
C PRO A 30 -30.79 8.94 2.71
N PRO A 31 -31.14 8.79 4.00
CA PRO A 31 -31.19 9.84 5.03
C PRO A 31 -29.79 10.30 5.46
N LYS A 32 -29.65 11.61 5.77
CA LYS A 32 -28.40 12.15 6.32
C LYS A 32 -28.16 11.50 7.69
N PRO A 33 -26.93 11.11 8.05
CA PRO A 33 -26.68 10.57 9.37
C PRO A 33 -26.94 11.61 10.47
N ASP A 34 -27.50 11.15 11.58
CA ASP A 34 -27.84 11.98 12.72
C ASP A 34 -26.59 12.47 13.47
N GLY A 35 -26.69 13.63 14.11
CA GLY A 35 -25.60 14.18 14.96
C GLY A 35 -24.40 14.76 14.20
N ILE A 36 -24.41 14.81 12.87
CA ILE A 36 -23.33 15.43 12.08
C ILE A 36 -23.44 16.96 12.07
N CYS A 37 -22.41 17.63 12.57
CA CYS A 37 -22.18 19.07 12.43
C CYS A 37 -20.89 19.34 11.64
N TYR A 38 -20.96 19.25 10.31
CA TYR A 38 -19.86 19.63 9.41
C TYR A 38 -20.03 21.06 8.93
N GLU A 39 -18.93 21.80 8.82
CA GLU A 39 -18.93 23.14 8.24
C GLU A 39 -19.39 23.11 6.78
N ARG A 40 -18.96 22.08 6.04
CA ARG A 40 -19.37 21.83 4.65
C ARG A 40 -20.36 20.68 4.58
N THR A 41 -21.39 20.86 3.75
CA THR A 41 -22.42 19.83 3.49
C THR A 41 -22.26 19.13 2.15
N CYS A 42 -21.33 19.62 1.32
CA CYS A 42 -21.01 19.07 0.01
C CYS A 42 -19.59 19.44 -0.44
N MET A 43 -19.10 18.69 -1.43
CA MET A 43 -17.84 18.95 -2.12
C MET A 43 -18.08 19.00 -3.63
N GLU A 44 -17.54 20.00 -4.30
CA GLU A 44 -17.69 20.14 -5.75
C GLU A 44 -16.96 19.03 -6.51
N TYR A 45 -17.47 18.63 -7.66
CA TYR A 45 -16.88 17.56 -8.46
C TYR A 45 -15.43 17.87 -8.86
N HIS A 46 -15.14 19.07 -9.34
CA HIS A 46 -13.78 19.42 -9.77
C HIS A 46 -12.79 19.47 -8.62
N GLU A 47 -13.22 19.93 -7.44
CA GLU A 47 -12.41 19.88 -6.23
C GLU A 47 -12.08 18.44 -5.86
N ALA A 48 -13.09 17.57 -5.85
CA ALA A 48 -12.91 16.16 -5.55
C ALA A 48 -11.95 15.47 -6.52
N ILE A 49 -12.13 15.67 -7.83
CA ILE A 49 -11.24 15.11 -8.85
C ILE A 49 -9.81 15.63 -8.69
N ARG A 50 -9.62 16.92 -8.40
CA ARG A 50 -8.30 17.50 -8.16
C ARG A 50 -7.61 16.83 -6.98
N GLN A 51 -8.31 16.63 -5.87
CA GLN A 51 -7.75 15.96 -4.69
C GLN A 51 -7.40 14.50 -4.98
N VAL A 52 -8.26 13.76 -5.70
CA VAL A 52 -7.94 12.37 -6.09
C VAL A 52 -6.70 12.32 -6.97
N ARG A 53 -6.60 13.18 -7.99
CA ARG A 53 -5.42 13.26 -8.87
C ARG A 53 -4.16 13.57 -8.08
N SER A 54 -4.23 14.55 -7.18
CA SER A 54 -3.10 14.91 -6.31
C SER A 54 -2.60 13.72 -5.47
N VAL A 55 -3.51 12.90 -4.93
CA VAL A 55 -3.10 11.68 -4.20
C VAL A 55 -2.45 10.66 -5.13
N LEU A 56 -3.01 10.41 -6.32
CA LEU A 56 -2.45 9.43 -7.26
C LEU A 56 -1.11 9.88 -7.85
N GLU A 57 -0.95 11.18 -8.15
CA GLU A 57 0.32 11.77 -8.58
C GLU A 57 1.39 11.65 -7.51
N GLU A 58 1.02 11.88 -6.24
CA GLU A 58 1.94 11.72 -5.12
C GLU A 58 2.36 10.26 -4.93
N GLU A 59 1.43 9.31 -5.08
CA GLU A 59 1.76 7.88 -5.07
C GLU A 59 2.69 7.49 -6.22
N LYS A 60 2.48 8.02 -7.43
CA LYS A 60 3.40 7.83 -8.56
C LYS A 60 4.79 8.38 -8.28
N ARG A 61 4.88 9.62 -7.82
CA ARG A 61 6.17 10.25 -7.44
C ARG A 61 6.89 9.43 -6.37
N THR A 62 6.14 8.94 -5.39
CA THR A 62 6.67 8.07 -4.33
C THR A 62 7.23 6.77 -4.90
N ALA A 63 6.53 6.15 -5.86
CA ALA A 63 6.97 4.92 -6.52
C ALA A 63 8.25 5.13 -7.34
N GLU A 64 8.36 6.25 -8.05
CA GLU A 64 9.56 6.64 -8.81
C GLU A 64 10.79 6.78 -7.89
N ILE A 65 10.63 7.47 -6.75
CA ILE A 65 11.70 7.65 -5.76
C ILE A 65 12.09 6.30 -5.14
N ALA A 66 11.09 5.49 -4.76
CA ALA A 66 11.32 4.18 -4.17
C ALA A 66 12.10 3.27 -5.13
N LEU A 67 11.73 3.24 -6.42
CA LEU A 67 12.43 2.46 -7.44
C LEU A 67 13.88 2.92 -7.59
N SER A 68 14.11 4.23 -7.71
CA SER A 68 15.46 4.81 -7.78
C SER A 68 16.31 4.42 -6.56
N LYS A 69 15.72 4.40 -5.35
CA LYS A 69 16.43 3.99 -4.14
C LYS A 69 16.69 2.48 -4.10
N ILE A 70 15.75 1.66 -4.56
CA ILE A 70 15.92 0.21 -4.71
C ILE A 70 17.11 -0.10 -5.64
N GLU A 71 17.20 0.58 -6.78
CA GLU A 71 18.26 0.38 -7.78
C GLU A 71 19.64 0.93 -7.35
N SER A 72 19.66 1.81 -6.34
CA SER A 72 20.90 2.37 -5.80
C SER A 72 21.78 1.32 -5.09
N SER A 73 23.08 1.59 -5.00
CA SER A 73 24.02 0.71 -4.27
C SER A 73 23.60 0.48 -2.81
N ASP A 74 23.11 1.52 -2.12
CA ASP A 74 22.64 1.39 -0.73
C ASP A 74 21.40 0.48 -0.66
N GLY A 75 20.49 0.60 -1.63
CA GLY A 75 19.28 -0.21 -1.71
C GLY A 75 19.60 -1.68 -1.96
N GLN A 76 20.53 -1.95 -2.87
CA GLN A 76 21.01 -3.31 -3.16
C GLN A 76 21.73 -3.94 -1.97
N GLU A 77 22.54 -3.16 -1.24
CA GLU A 77 23.19 -3.64 -0.02
C GLU A 77 22.16 -3.90 1.09
N TYR A 78 21.17 -3.03 1.26
CA TYR A 78 20.07 -3.25 2.19
C TYR A 78 19.31 -4.54 1.87
N LEU A 79 18.92 -4.76 0.61
CA LEU A 79 18.29 -5.99 0.15
C LEU A 79 19.15 -7.23 0.45
N ARG A 80 20.46 -7.15 0.17
CA ARG A 80 21.40 -8.23 0.44
C ARG A 80 21.44 -8.59 1.92
N LEU A 81 21.44 -7.59 2.80
CA LEU A 81 21.42 -7.79 4.25
C LEU A 81 20.09 -8.41 4.71
N GLN A 82 18.94 -7.91 4.24
CA GLN A 82 17.63 -8.48 4.57
C GLN A 82 17.51 -9.96 4.16
N ILE A 83 17.95 -10.31 2.93
CA ILE A 83 17.97 -11.70 2.48
C ILE A 83 18.91 -12.53 3.34
N LYS A 84 20.09 -12.00 3.67
CA LYS A 84 21.07 -12.71 4.49
C LYS A 84 20.51 -13.02 5.88
N ASP A 85 19.85 -12.06 6.53
CA ASP A 85 19.29 -12.25 7.87
C ASP A 85 18.29 -13.42 7.89
N VAL A 86 17.39 -13.46 6.91
CA VAL A 86 16.42 -14.56 6.75
C VAL A 86 17.12 -15.89 6.38
N GLN A 87 18.15 -15.86 5.56
CA GLN A 87 18.93 -17.05 5.23
C GLN A 87 19.76 -17.59 6.40
N ASP A 88 20.22 -16.72 7.30
CA ASP A 88 20.94 -17.12 8.50
C ASP A 88 20.01 -17.87 9.47
N GLU A 89 18.72 -17.52 9.50
CA GLU A 89 17.70 -18.33 10.19
C GLU A 89 17.55 -19.73 9.58
N ALA A 90 17.51 -19.83 8.25
CA ALA A 90 17.43 -21.14 7.57
C ALA A 90 18.64 -22.02 7.89
N LYS A 91 19.84 -21.45 7.99
CA LYS A 91 21.05 -22.17 8.39
C LYS A 91 20.92 -22.75 9.79
N VAL A 92 20.33 -21.99 10.73
CA VAL A 92 20.08 -22.49 12.09
C VAL A 92 19.10 -23.66 12.07
N CYS A 93 18.03 -23.60 11.27
CA CYS A 93 17.09 -24.71 11.12
C CYS A 93 17.76 -25.96 10.53
N LEU A 94 18.56 -25.79 9.47
CA LEU A 94 19.31 -26.88 8.85
C LEU A 94 20.31 -27.51 9.82
N GLN A 95 20.99 -26.71 10.64
CA GLN A 95 21.90 -27.23 11.66
C GLN A 95 21.15 -28.06 12.70
N LYS A 96 19.99 -27.58 13.19
CA LYS A 96 19.14 -28.34 14.12
C LYS A 96 18.68 -29.67 13.52
N MET A 97 18.27 -29.67 12.25
CA MET A 97 17.91 -30.90 11.54
C MET A 97 19.08 -31.88 11.49
N ALA A 98 20.29 -31.39 11.15
CA ALA A 98 21.48 -32.23 11.11
C ALA A 98 21.81 -32.82 12.49
N ASP A 99 21.72 -32.02 13.55
CA ASP A 99 22.00 -32.46 14.92
C ASP A 99 21.01 -33.53 15.38
N LEU A 100 19.71 -33.38 15.08
CA LEU A 100 18.68 -34.39 15.36
C LEU A 100 18.93 -35.70 14.63
N ILE A 101 19.30 -35.65 13.35
CA ILE A 101 19.60 -36.84 12.55
C ILE A 101 20.82 -37.56 13.12
N VAL A 102 21.85 -36.82 13.56
CA VAL A 102 23.06 -37.40 14.14
C VAL A 102 22.80 -38.00 15.52
N SER A 103 21.97 -37.36 16.35
CA SER A 103 21.70 -37.81 17.72
C SER A 103 20.71 -38.97 17.79
N GLU A 104 19.66 -38.95 16.97
CA GLU A 104 18.54 -39.90 17.05
C GLU A 104 18.55 -40.95 15.92
N GLY A 105 19.37 -40.78 14.87
CA GLY A 105 19.50 -41.74 13.78
C GLY A 105 18.16 -42.11 13.13
N ILE A 106 17.86 -43.41 13.01
CA ILE A 106 16.61 -43.93 12.41
C ILE A 106 15.38 -43.60 13.28
N THR A 107 15.56 -43.22 14.55
CA THR A 107 14.46 -42.85 15.46
C THR A 107 14.20 -41.35 15.54
N ALA A 108 14.84 -40.56 14.68
CA ALA A 108 14.67 -39.11 14.66
C ALA A 108 13.19 -38.72 14.66
N ASN A 109 12.82 -37.80 15.54
CA ASN A 109 11.45 -37.33 15.70
C ASN A 109 10.94 -36.75 14.37
N CYS A 110 10.16 -37.55 13.65
CA CYS A 110 9.63 -37.18 12.33
C CYS A 110 8.73 -35.94 12.39
N SER A 111 8.13 -35.63 13.56
CA SER A 111 7.34 -34.40 13.75
C SER A 111 8.25 -33.18 13.75
N GLU A 112 9.32 -33.19 14.55
CA GLU A 112 10.24 -32.05 14.67
C GLU A 112 11.00 -31.79 13.36
N LEU A 113 11.40 -32.86 12.65
CA LEU A 113 11.99 -32.73 11.31
C LEU A 113 11.00 -32.16 10.28
N SER A 114 9.71 -32.51 10.39
CA SER A 114 8.66 -31.94 9.53
C SER A 114 8.49 -30.45 9.80
N GLU A 115 8.40 -30.04 11.06
CA GLU A 115 8.26 -28.63 11.44
C GLU A 115 9.45 -27.78 10.96
N LEU A 116 10.67 -28.29 11.10
CA LEU A 116 11.87 -27.62 10.58
C LEU A 116 11.86 -27.51 9.05
N THR A 117 11.37 -28.54 8.36
CA THR A 117 11.24 -28.53 6.90
C THR A 117 10.20 -27.49 6.44
N ASP A 118 9.05 -27.44 7.09
CA ASP A 118 8.00 -26.45 6.82
C ASP A 118 8.52 -25.03 7.07
N HIS A 119 9.30 -24.83 8.14
CA HIS A 119 9.92 -23.55 8.44
C HIS A 119 10.91 -23.09 7.36
N ILE A 120 11.77 -23.99 6.88
CA ILE A 120 12.70 -23.70 5.77
C ILE A 120 11.93 -23.37 4.47
N SER A 121 10.82 -24.05 4.21
CA SER A 121 9.94 -23.73 3.09
C SER A 121 9.36 -22.32 3.22
N ASN A 122 8.89 -21.95 4.41
CA ASN A 122 8.36 -20.60 4.67
C ASN A 122 9.44 -19.52 4.49
N ILE A 123 10.65 -19.75 4.98
CA ILE A 123 11.81 -18.87 4.75
C ILE A 123 12.07 -18.70 3.24
N SER A 124 11.99 -19.77 2.46
CA SER A 124 12.21 -19.71 1.01
C SER A 124 11.17 -18.81 0.32
N VAL A 125 9.90 -18.89 0.76
CA VAL A 125 8.83 -17.99 0.30
C VAL A 125 9.08 -16.55 0.73
N GLU A 126 9.53 -16.33 1.97
CA GLU A 126 9.82 -14.99 2.48
C GLU A 126 10.96 -14.31 1.71
N VAL A 127 12.04 -15.04 1.42
CA VAL A 127 13.15 -14.52 0.59
C VAL A 127 12.65 -14.08 -0.79
N GLU A 128 11.73 -14.83 -1.39
CA GLU A 128 11.16 -14.46 -2.70
C GLU A 128 10.26 -13.22 -2.59
N GLN A 129 9.44 -13.12 -1.54
CA GLN A 129 8.64 -11.92 -1.28
C GLN A 129 9.50 -10.68 -1.06
N ILE A 130 10.63 -10.81 -0.35
CA ILE A 130 11.60 -9.72 -0.17
C ILE A 130 12.16 -9.31 -1.53
N LYS A 131 12.63 -10.25 -2.36
CA LYS A 131 13.13 -9.93 -3.70
C LYS A 131 12.11 -9.19 -4.56
N ILE A 132 10.85 -9.64 -4.55
CA ILE A 132 9.78 -8.97 -5.29
C ILE A 132 9.57 -7.55 -4.74
N ALA A 133 9.50 -7.39 -3.42
CA ALA A 133 9.26 -6.10 -2.78
C ALA A 133 10.35 -5.06 -3.12
N PHE A 134 11.61 -5.50 -3.24
CA PHE A 134 12.77 -4.66 -3.58
C PHE A 134 13.19 -4.84 -5.05
N SER A 135 12.23 -4.81 -5.98
CA SER A 135 12.50 -4.87 -7.42
C SER A 135 11.53 -3.99 -8.21
N GLU A 136 11.83 -3.78 -9.50
CA GLU A 136 10.89 -3.20 -10.46
C GLU A 136 9.58 -3.99 -10.58
N ASN A 137 9.56 -5.25 -10.15
CA ASN A 137 8.38 -6.11 -10.15
C ASN A 137 7.48 -5.96 -8.92
N ASN A 138 7.82 -5.06 -7.99
CA ASN A 138 6.94 -4.71 -6.89
C ASN A 138 5.55 -4.28 -7.44
N PRO A 139 4.45 -4.97 -7.06
CA PRO A 139 3.12 -4.70 -7.63
C PRO A 139 2.63 -3.26 -7.48
N TRP A 140 2.93 -2.61 -6.35
CA TRP A 140 2.59 -1.21 -6.14
C TRP A 140 3.41 -0.28 -7.05
N ILE A 141 4.73 -0.52 -7.18
CA ILE A 141 5.59 0.29 -8.06
C ILE A 141 5.09 0.19 -9.50
N ARG A 142 4.91 -1.03 -10.03
CA ARG A 142 4.41 -1.24 -11.40
C ARG A 142 3.10 -0.52 -11.64
N LEU A 143 2.15 -0.69 -10.72
CA LEU A 143 0.84 -0.07 -10.82
C LEU A 143 0.94 1.45 -10.95
N PHE A 144 1.73 2.11 -10.11
CA PHE A 144 1.78 3.57 -10.08
C PHE A 144 2.72 4.19 -11.13
N LEU A 145 3.70 3.45 -11.65
CA LEU A 145 4.48 3.89 -12.81
C LEU A 145 3.63 3.94 -14.09
N GLU A 146 2.64 3.05 -14.20
CA GLU A 146 1.67 3.05 -15.30
C GLU A 146 0.61 4.16 -15.17
N TYR A 147 0.52 4.87 -14.04
CA TYR A 147 -0.43 5.95 -13.86
C TYR A 147 -0.14 7.12 -14.82
N ASP A 148 -1.12 7.41 -15.68
CA ASP A 148 -1.17 8.59 -16.53
C ASP A 148 -2.19 9.61 -15.98
N ASN A 149 -1.70 10.81 -15.68
CA ASN A 149 -2.53 11.91 -15.21
C ASN A 149 -3.36 12.56 -16.33
N GLN A 150 -3.00 12.38 -17.60
CA GLN A 150 -3.79 12.92 -18.71
C GLN A 150 -5.05 12.10 -18.97
N HIS A 151 -5.10 10.85 -18.49
CA HIS A 151 -6.26 9.99 -18.65
C HIS A 151 -7.48 10.53 -17.87
N ASP A 152 -8.66 10.39 -18.47
CA ASP A 152 -9.93 10.72 -17.81
C ASP A 152 -10.12 9.85 -16.56
N LEU A 153 -10.42 10.50 -15.43
CA LEU A 153 -10.61 9.84 -14.13
C LEU A 153 -11.99 9.15 -14.03
N THR A 154 -12.22 8.21 -14.93
CA THR A 154 -13.42 7.36 -14.92
C THR A 154 -13.40 6.43 -13.69
N ARG A 155 -14.56 5.85 -13.36
CA ARG A 155 -14.63 4.84 -12.29
C ARG A 155 -13.76 3.62 -12.60
N ALA A 156 -13.72 3.20 -13.87
CA ALA A 156 -12.96 2.03 -14.28
C ALA A 156 -11.45 2.29 -14.14
N TYR A 157 -11.00 3.49 -14.52
CA TYR A 157 -9.60 3.89 -14.38
C TYR A 157 -9.20 4.01 -12.90
N LEU A 158 -9.97 4.74 -12.08
CA LEU A 158 -9.65 4.90 -10.65
C LEU A 158 -9.59 3.57 -9.89
N LYS A 159 -10.44 2.59 -10.26
CA LYS A 159 -10.45 1.25 -9.65
C LYS A 159 -9.16 0.46 -9.88
N GLN A 160 -8.33 0.84 -10.85
CA GLN A 160 -7.04 0.19 -11.05
C GLN A 160 -6.08 0.52 -9.89
N PHE A 161 -6.17 1.75 -9.35
CA PHE A 161 -5.24 2.29 -8.36
C PHE A 161 -5.79 2.34 -6.93
N ALA A 162 -7.12 2.42 -6.77
CA ALA A 162 -7.75 2.54 -5.47
C ALA A 162 -9.00 1.66 -5.34
N ASP A 163 -9.10 0.92 -4.23
CA ASP A 163 -10.27 0.09 -3.91
C ASP A 163 -11.45 0.95 -3.45
N HIS A 164 -11.15 2.04 -2.75
CA HIS A 164 -12.16 2.92 -2.17
C HIS A 164 -11.73 4.38 -2.14
N VAL A 165 -12.72 5.27 -2.30
CA VAL A 165 -12.56 6.71 -2.12
C VAL A 165 -13.30 7.11 -0.86
N TYR A 166 -12.58 7.71 0.07
CA TYR A 166 -13.15 8.27 1.28
C TYR A 166 -13.17 9.78 1.20
N ILE A 167 -14.21 10.37 1.81
CA ILE A 167 -14.28 11.80 2.06
C ILE A 167 -14.35 12.03 3.56
N ARG A 168 -13.65 13.06 4.05
CA ARG A 168 -13.70 13.48 5.43
C ARG A 168 -14.31 14.88 5.47
N ARG A 169 -15.51 14.98 6.07
CA ARG A 169 -16.22 16.25 6.32
C ARG A 169 -16.47 17.12 5.08
N PHE A 170 -16.48 16.53 3.89
CA PHE A 170 -16.48 17.26 2.62
C PHE A 170 -15.33 18.26 2.43
N GLU A 171 -14.22 18.06 3.13
CA GLU A 171 -13.02 18.90 3.04
C GLU A 171 -11.86 18.17 2.36
N LYS A 172 -11.65 16.91 2.72
CA LYS A 172 -10.49 16.14 2.27
C LYS A 172 -10.90 14.78 1.71
N ILE A 173 -10.29 14.40 0.60
CA ILE A 173 -10.37 13.04 0.04
C ILE A 173 -9.17 12.22 0.50
N SER A 174 -9.42 10.94 0.76
CA SER A 174 -8.40 9.95 1.01
C SER A 174 -8.72 8.69 0.21
N LEU A 175 -7.69 8.01 -0.28
CA LEU A 175 -7.85 6.81 -1.10
C LEU A 175 -7.37 5.58 -0.33
N MET A 176 -8.11 4.49 -0.46
CA MET A 176 -7.59 3.16 -0.13
C MET A 176 -6.82 2.68 -1.35
N ILE A 177 -5.51 2.91 -1.34
CA ILE A 177 -4.58 2.57 -2.41
C ILE A 177 -4.46 1.05 -2.55
N ARG A 178 -4.51 0.56 -3.79
CA ARG A 178 -4.30 -0.86 -4.10
C ARG A 178 -2.82 -1.21 -3.96
N GLU A 179 -2.55 -2.46 -3.58
CA GLU A 179 -1.21 -3.00 -3.38
C GLU A 179 -0.41 -2.26 -2.29
N LYS A 180 -1.08 -1.53 -1.38
CA LYS A 180 -0.41 -0.74 -0.33
C LYS A 180 0.49 -1.61 0.56
N GLU A 181 0.13 -2.87 0.79
CA GLU A 181 0.95 -3.85 1.50
C GLU A 181 2.35 -4.02 0.88
N TRP A 182 2.50 -3.85 -0.43
CA TRP A 182 3.79 -3.89 -1.11
C TRP A 182 4.60 -2.61 -0.93
N LYS A 183 3.92 -1.45 -0.81
CA LYS A 183 4.53 -0.18 -0.43
C LYS A 183 5.05 -0.21 1.00
N ASP A 184 4.26 -0.76 1.93
CA ASP A 184 4.56 -0.78 3.35
C ASP A 184 5.77 -1.69 3.69
N ARG A 185 6.17 -2.59 2.77
CA ARG A 185 7.41 -3.37 2.85
C ARG A 185 8.67 -2.57 2.54
N ILE A 186 8.54 -1.45 1.83
CA ILE A 186 9.67 -0.56 1.51
C ILE A 186 9.86 0.41 2.67
N PRO A 187 11.09 0.61 3.18
CA PRO A 187 11.34 1.53 4.29
C PRO A 187 10.81 2.94 3.98
N ALA A 188 9.97 3.47 4.87
CA ALA A 188 9.26 4.72 4.62
C ALA A 188 10.20 5.93 4.45
N ASN A 189 11.37 5.90 5.09
CA ASN A 189 12.40 6.93 4.96
C ASN A 189 13.09 6.95 3.58
N TRP A 190 12.87 5.96 2.73
CA TRP A 190 13.42 5.96 1.37
C TRP A 190 12.70 6.92 0.42
N TYR A 191 11.44 7.25 0.73
CA TYR A 191 10.59 8.08 -0.11
C TYR A 191 9.89 9.22 0.65
N ARG A 192 9.97 9.23 1.99
CA ARG A 192 9.66 10.42 2.78
C ARG A 192 10.94 11.23 2.90
N GLU A 193 10.98 12.41 2.29
CA GLU A 193 12.00 13.40 2.62
C GLU A 193 11.96 13.63 4.14
N GLU A 194 13.12 13.63 4.79
CA GLU A 194 13.24 14.03 6.18
C GLU A 194 12.65 15.45 6.30
N GLN A 195 11.46 15.58 6.90
CA GLN A 195 10.97 16.87 7.39
C GLN A 195 11.75 17.33 8.63
N ASN A 196 13.09 17.27 8.57
CA ASN A 196 14.00 17.77 9.59
C ASN A 196 14.84 18.88 8.96
N GLY A 197 14.21 20.05 8.79
CA GLY A 197 14.89 21.17 8.17
C GLY A 197 14.15 22.50 8.24
N THR A 198 13.32 22.77 9.27
CA THR A 198 12.94 24.16 9.62
C THR A 198 12.37 24.23 11.03
N SER A 199 13.28 24.23 12.01
CA SER A 199 13.09 24.97 13.26
C SER A 199 14.32 25.86 13.41
N GLN A 200 14.23 27.09 12.90
CA GLN A 200 14.96 28.24 13.40
C GLN A 200 13.94 29.27 13.85
#